data_AF-A0A8S3F5M9-F1
#
_entry.id   AF-A0A8S3F5M9-F1
#
_cell.length_a   1.000
_cell.length_b   1.000
_cell.length_c   1.000
_cell.angle_alpha   90.00
_cell.angle_beta   90.00
_cell.angle_gamma   90.00
#
_symmetry.space_group_name_H-M   'P 1'
#
loop_
_entity.id
_entity.type
_entity.pdbx_description
1 polymer ?
#
loop_
_entity_poly.entity_id
_entity_poly.type
_entity_poly.pdbx_seq_one_letter_code
_entity_poly.pdbx_strand_id
1 'polypeptide(L)'
;KSNKQKDLQHLNQSIDEDRKLVIQAAIIRIMKPTQRLKYSLLVQQVIEQLSSRFTIKFPLVKKCIDLLIDKEYLEHESDERDILRYLS
;
A
#
# COMPACT_ATOMS: atom_id res chain seq x y z
N LYS A 1 31.10 -3.06 19.94
CA LYS A 1 30.61 -2.92 18.54
C LYS A 1 29.17 -3.46 18.32
N SER A 2 28.44 -3.89 19.36
CA SER A 2 27.14 -4.56 19.20
C SER A 2 25.88 -3.65 19.27
N ASN A 3 25.98 -2.41 19.78
CA ASN A 3 24.82 -1.50 19.85
C ASN A 3 24.48 -0.85 18.49
N LYS A 4 25.48 -0.28 17.78
CA LYS A 4 25.25 0.43 16.51
C LYS A 4 24.51 -0.41 15.44
N GLN A 5 24.72 -1.72 15.40
CA GLN A 5 24.02 -2.60 14.46
C GLN A 5 22.54 -2.75 14.81
N LYS A 6 22.20 -2.83 16.10
CA LYS A 6 20.80 -2.89 16.57
C LYS A 6 20.10 -1.56 16.33
N ASP A 7 20.76 -0.45 16.61
CA ASP A 7 20.21 0.91 16.40
C ASP A 7 19.87 1.15 14.92
N LEU A 8 20.74 0.71 14.00
CA LEU A 8 20.50 0.79 12.56
C LEU A 8 19.35 -0.12 12.10
N GLN A 9 19.19 -1.30 12.70
CA GLN A 9 18.07 -2.20 12.38
C GLN A 9 16.74 -1.60 12.82
N HIS A 10 16.67 -1.02 14.02
CA HIS A 10 15.47 -0.34 14.50
C HIS A 10 15.09 0.86 13.62
N LEU A 11 16.08 1.67 13.20
CA LEU A 11 15.84 2.81 12.33
C LEU A 11 15.27 2.38 10.97
N ASN A 12 15.85 1.34 10.35
CA ASN A 12 15.37 0.83 9.07
C ASN A 12 13.95 0.27 9.16
N GLN A 13 13.61 -0.43 10.25
CA GLN A 13 12.27 -0.92 10.50
C GLN A 13 11.26 0.23 10.59
N SER A 14 11.58 1.31 11.32
CA SER A 14 10.71 2.48 11.41
C SER A 14 10.44 3.11 10.04
N ILE A 15 11.48 3.24 9.21
CA ILE A 15 11.36 3.80 7.86
C ILE A 15 10.44 2.93 6.99
N ASP A 16 10.56 1.61 7.09
CA ASP A 16 9.72 0.69 6.30
C ASP A 16 8.25 0.73 6.73
N GLU A 17 7.97 0.89 8.03
CA GLU A 17 6.61 1.10 8.52
C GLU A 17 6.01 2.44 8.04
N ASP A 18 6.79 3.53 8.09
CA ASP A 18 6.35 4.83 7.58
C ASP A 18 6.01 4.76 6.09
N ARG A 19 6.81 4.05 5.29
CA ARG A 19 6.52 3.82 3.87
C ARG A 19 5.22 3.06 3.66
N LYS A 20 4.97 2.01 4.45
CA LYS A 20 3.70 1.25 4.39
C LYS A 20 2.51 2.14 4.71
N LEU A 21 2.63 3.03 5.69
CA LEU A 21 1.56 3.96 6.06
C LEU A 21 1.27 4.95 4.94
N VAL A 22 2.30 5.52 4.31
CA VAL A 22 2.14 6.43 3.16
C VAL A 22 1.48 5.73 1.97
N ILE A 23 1.87 4.48 1.69
CA ILE A 23 1.28 3.68 0.61
C ILE A 23 -0.19 3.35 0.91
N GLN A 24 -0.51 2.92 2.12
CA GLN A 24 -1.90 2.67 2.53
C GLN A 24 -2.76 3.94 2.38
N ALA A 25 -2.26 5.09 2.84
CA ALA A 25 -2.97 6.37 2.69
C ALA A 25 -3.18 6.75 1.21
N ALA A 26 -2.20 6.49 0.34
CA ALA A 26 -2.33 6.72 -1.09
C ALA A 26 -3.40 5.81 -1.72
N ILE A 27 -3.43 4.53 -1.36
CA ILE A 27 -4.45 3.57 -1.81
C ILE A 27 -5.84 4.06 -1.42
N ILE A 28 -6.06 4.43 -0.15
CA ILE A 28 -7.36 4.92 0.33
C ILE A 28 -7.77 6.22 -0.38
N ARG A 29 -6.82 7.14 -0.59
CA ARG A 29 -7.07 8.40 -1.31
C ARG A 29 -7.53 8.17 -2.75
N ILE A 30 -7.02 7.14 -3.42
CA ILE A 30 -7.44 6.76 -4.78
C ILE A 30 -8.79 6.04 -4.73
N MET A 31 -8.93 5.03 -3.86
CA MET A 31 -10.09 4.14 -3.81
C MET A 31 -11.37 4.80 -3.26
N LYS A 32 -11.25 5.72 -2.29
CA LYS A 32 -12.40 6.37 -1.67
C LYS A 32 -13.29 7.14 -2.67
N PRO A 33 -12.76 7.95 -3.61
CA PRO A 33 -13.59 8.56 -4.64
C PRO A 33 -13.93 7.60 -5.80
N THR A 34 -13.05 6.68 -6.20
CA THR A 34 -13.32 5.79 -7.35
C THR A 34 -14.31 4.69 -7.03
N GLN A 35 -14.44 4.30 -5.76
CA GLN A 35 -15.29 3.22 -5.21
C GLN A 35 -14.97 1.82 -5.74
N ARG A 36 -14.60 1.69 -7.00
CA ARG A 36 -14.21 0.45 -7.69
C ARG A 36 -13.05 0.73 -8.63
N LEU A 37 -12.04 -0.15 -8.65
CA LEU A 37 -10.88 0.00 -9.52
C LEU A 37 -10.21 -1.34 -9.77
N LYS A 38 -9.70 -1.54 -10.99
CA LYS A 38 -8.87 -2.71 -11.31
C LYS A 38 -7.58 -2.69 -10.50
N TYR A 39 -7.16 -3.84 -9.99
CA TYR A 39 -5.93 -4.01 -9.22
C TYR A 39 -4.71 -3.46 -9.95
N SER A 40 -4.56 -3.77 -11.24
CA SER A 40 -3.44 -3.29 -12.07
C SER A 40 -3.39 -1.76 -12.14
N LEU A 41 -4.56 -1.14 -12.33
CA LEU A 41 -4.70 0.30 -12.44
C LEU A 41 -4.47 0.99 -11.08
N LEU A 42 -4.96 0.40 -9.98
CA LEU A 42 -4.69 0.88 -8.63
C LEU A 42 -3.18 0.90 -8.35
N VAL A 43 -2.49 -0.21 -8.64
CA VAL A 43 -1.04 -0.31 -8.45
C VAL A 43 -0.30 0.74 -9.26
N GLN A 44 -0.67 0.92 -10.54
CA GLN A 44 -0.05 1.94 -11.40
C GLN A 44 -0.24 3.34 -10.81
N GLN A 45 -1.46 3.72 -10.42
CA GLN A 45 -1.75 5.05 -9.86
C GLN A 45 -1.01 5.30 -8.54
N VAL A 46 -0.90 4.27 -7.68
CA VAL A 46 -0.16 4.39 -6.41
C VAL A 46 1.33 4.64 -6.67
N ILE A 47 1.94 3.91 -7.61
CA ILE A 47 3.35 4.08 -7.97
C ILE A 47 3.57 5.47 -8.56
N GLU A 48 2.71 5.89 -9.48
CA GLU A 48 2.80 7.21 -10.12
C GLU A 48 2.70 8.34 -9.09
N GLN A 49 1.70 8.29 -8.20
CA GLN A 49 1.44 9.33 -7.20
C GLN A 49 2.56 9.50 -6.18
N LEU A 50 3.33 8.44 -5.91
CA LEU A 50 4.39 8.44 -4.89
C LEU A 50 5.80 8.43 -5.49
N SER A 51 5.93 8.32 -6.81
CA SER A 51 7.21 8.28 -7.54
C SER A 51 8.13 9.47 -7.24
N SER A 52 7.55 10.65 -6.96
CA SER A 52 8.29 11.86 -6.60
C SER A 52 8.94 11.84 -5.22
N ARG A 53 8.50 10.96 -4.32
CA ARG A 53 9.00 10.88 -2.94
C ARG A 53 10.01 9.75 -2.77
N PHE A 54 9.75 8.58 -3.33
CA PHE A 54 10.63 7.42 -3.25
C PHE A 54 10.30 6.37 -4.30
N THR A 55 11.29 5.54 -4.62
CA THR A 55 11.10 4.37 -5.49
C THR A 55 10.30 3.29 -4.74
N ILE A 56 9.11 2.99 -5.25
CA ILE A 56 8.24 1.95 -4.72
C ILE A 56 8.46 0.65 -5.47
N LYS A 57 8.54 -0.45 -4.72
CA LYS A 57 8.57 -1.79 -5.28
C LYS A 57 7.16 -2.38 -5.29
N PHE A 58 6.78 -3.03 -6.39
CA PHE A 58 5.49 -3.72 -6.54
C PHE A 58 5.10 -4.62 -5.35
N PRO A 59 6.00 -5.45 -4.78
CA PRO A 59 5.66 -6.32 -3.65
C PRO A 59 5.19 -5.57 -2.40
N LEU A 60 5.63 -4.32 -2.21
CA LEU A 60 5.23 -3.51 -1.06
C LEU A 60 3.79 -2.99 -1.24
N VAL A 61 3.44 -2.55 -2.44
CA VAL A 61 2.07 -2.12 -2.76
C VAL A 61 1.10 -3.28 -2.60
N LYS A 62 1.45 -4.46 -3.14
CA LYS A 62 0.63 -5.68 -2.97
C LYS A 62 0.35 -5.97 -1.49
N LYS A 63 1.40 -6.00 -0.66
CA LYS A 63 1.25 -6.21 0.80
C LYS A 63 0.34 -5.18 1.45
N CYS A 64 0.42 -3.91 1.04
CA CYS A 64 -0.47 -2.87 1.57
C CYS A 64 -1.92 -3.06 1.13
N ILE A 65 -2.18 -3.53 -0.10
CA ILE A 65 -3.52 -3.86 -0.56
C ILE A 65 -4.07 -5.05 0.23
N ASP A 66 -3.28 -6.13 0.37
CA ASP A 66 -3.66 -7.31 1.17
C ASP A 66 -4.04 -6.89 2.60
N LEU A 67 -3.21 -6.06 3.25
CA LEU A 67 -3.48 -5.52 4.59
C LEU A 67 -4.75 -4.66 4.67
N LEU A 68 -5.11 -3.93 3.61
CA LEU A 68 -6.32 -3.13 3.58
C LEU A 68 -7.57 -3.99 3.33
N ILE A 69 -7.42 -5.14 2.66
CA ILE A 69 -8.48 -6.15 2.57
C ILE A 69 -8.70 -6.82 3.92
N ASP A 70 -7.62 -7.24 4.60
CA ASP A 70 -7.68 -7.84 5.94
C ASP A 70 -8.32 -6.93 6.99
N LYS A 71 -8.19 -5.61 6.79
CA LYS A 71 -8.79 -4.56 7.64
C LYS A 71 -10.17 -4.10 7.17
N GLU A 72 -10.77 -4.80 6.20
CA GLU A 72 -12.12 -4.51 5.68
C GLU A 72 -12.26 -3.10 5.07
N TYR A 73 -11.17 -2.49 4.60
CA TYR A 73 -11.24 -1.25 3.81
C TYR A 73 -11.52 -1.52 2.33
N LEU A 74 -11.06 -2.68 1.84
CA LEU A 74 -11.21 -3.12 0.45
C LEU A 74 -11.75 -4.55 0.40
N GLU A 75 -12.47 -4.88 -0.67
CA GLU A 75 -12.84 -6.26 -1.01
C GLU A 75 -12.59 -6.54 -2.49
N HIS A 76 -12.41 -7.82 -2.83
CA HIS A 76 -12.52 -8.26 -4.21
C HIS A 76 -13.99 -8.30 -4.62
N GLU A 77 -14.29 -7.84 -5.83
CA GLU A 77 -15.65 -7.94 -6.36
C GLU A 77 -15.99 -9.42 -6.66
N SER A 78 -17.20 -9.84 -6.31
CA SER A 78 -17.63 -11.25 -6.35
C SER A 78 -17.52 -11.88 -7.73
N ASP A 79 -17.84 -11.11 -8.78
CA ASP A 79 -17.85 -11.57 -10.16
C ASP A 79 -16.49 -11.36 -10.87
N GLU A 80 -15.69 -10.39 -10.41
CA GLU A 80 -14.44 -9.95 -11.04
C GLU A 80 -13.31 -9.80 -10.01
N ARG A 81 -12.52 -10.87 -9.81
CA ARG A 81 -11.42 -10.88 -8.83
C ARG A 81 -10.32 -9.84 -9.10
N ASP A 82 -10.22 -9.32 -10.32
CA ASP A 82 -9.27 -8.26 -10.67
C ASP A 82 -9.77 -6.86 -10.31
N ILE A 83 -11.03 -6.72 -9.89
CA ILE A 83 -11.60 -5.47 -9.39
C ILE A 83 -11.60 -5.46 -7.86
N LEU A 84 -11.11 -4.35 -7.32
CA LEU A 84 -11.22 -4.02 -5.91
C LEU A 84 -12.34 -3.02 -5.70
N ARG A 85 -13.09 -3.18 -4.62
CA ARG A 85 -14.13 -2.27 -4.16
C ARG A 85 -13.76 -1.68 -2.80
N TYR A 86 -14.06 -0.41 -2.61
CA TYR A 86 -13.93 0.28 -1.32
C TYR A 86 -15.16 0.00 -0.45
N LEU A 87 -14.95 -0.37 0.81
CA LEU A 87 -16.03 -0.86 1.70
C LEU A 87 -16.67 0.22 2.59
N SER A 88 -15.89 1.21 3.03
CA SER A 88 -16.25 2.31 3.93
C SER A 88 -16.82 1.96 5.31
#